data_AF-A0A9P5C5I6-F1
#
_entry.id   AF-A0A9P5C5I6-F1
#
_cell.length_a   1.000
_cell.length_b   1.000
_cell.length_c   1.000
_cell.angle_alpha   90.00
_cell.angle_beta   90.00
_cell.angle_gamma   90.00
#
_symmetry.space_group_name_H-M   'P 1'
#
loop_
_entity.id
_entity.type
_entity.pdbx_description
1 polymer ?
#
loop_
_entity_poly.entity_id
_entity_poly.type
_entity_poly.pdbx_seq_one_letter_code
_entity_poly.pdbx_strand_id
1 'polypeptide(L)'
;MKYLSSLTVVFLLLGSTRADYASDAESAIKLLQDKWYNTETGLWDDMWWQSGNIVETIAKFGKQDEHFKKTAMDIVSNTYDKSPNQKGYSNWKNDFYDDEGWWAMGWIASYDLTGDQKYLNTAKDLFDDMTTGWTTPCKGGIWWNKPKDSIAAISNELFLAVGASLANRVPASEKADYQNWAQMEWDWFWESGVINGDSLVNDGVDKNTCQNDGKTTYTYNQGVVLAGLSELAKAKSDGGFIAHAHDLASASMSRLSDNGVLTEPVQHPLDQTGAMFKGAYVRGLSTLNENEGQQTYTDFLKKNADSVLANARDGEGVLKDRWQGGGDGSNAASHAAGIDVLVAAAQAST
;
A
#
# COMPACT_ATOMS: atom_id res chain seq x y z
N MET A 1 -30.52 23.96 64.79
CA MET A 1 -29.17 23.57 64.30
C MET A 1 -29.28 22.24 63.56
N LYS A 2 -29.31 22.27 62.22
CA LYS A 2 -29.03 21.11 61.36
C LYS A 2 -28.38 21.66 60.09
N TYR A 3 -27.06 21.52 59.99
CA TYR A 3 -26.32 21.75 58.76
C TYR A 3 -26.26 20.43 58.00
N LEU A 4 -26.81 20.40 56.78
CA LEU A 4 -26.53 19.34 55.81
C LEU A 4 -25.32 19.79 54.99
N SER A 5 -24.20 19.08 55.13
CA SER A 5 -23.06 19.20 54.21
C SER A 5 -23.40 18.50 52.91
N SER A 6 -23.48 19.27 51.83
CA SER A 6 -23.63 18.76 50.46
C SER A 6 -22.29 18.21 50.00
N LEU A 7 -22.23 16.91 49.70
CA LEU A 7 -21.08 16.26 49.10
C LEU A 7 -21.16 16.44 47.57
N THR A 8 -20.37 17.36 47.03
CA THR A 8 -20.22 17.51 45.58
C THR A 8 -19.30 16.40 45.08
N VAL A 9 -19.87 15.38 44.44
CA VAL A 9 -19.11 14.38 43.68
C VAL A 9 -18.65 15.03 42.38
N VAL A 10 -17.34 15.29 42.26
CA VAL A 10 -16.72 15.69 41.01
C VAL A 10 -16.57 14.44 40.14
N PHE A 11 -17.38 14.34 39.09
CA PHE A 11 -17.12 13.40 38.01
C PHE A 11 -15.87 13.86 37.25
N LEU A 12 -14.76 13.16 37.45
CA LEU A 12 -13.63 13.20 36.53
C LEU A 12 -14.10 12.59 35.20
N LEU A 13 -14.47 13.45 34.26
CA LEU A 13 -14.53 13.08 32.84
C LEU A 13 -13.09 12.74 32.43
N LEU A 14 -12.76 11.44 32.46
CA LEU A 14 -11.65 10.90 31.69
C LEU A 14 -12.02 11.13 30.22
N GLY A 15 -11.60 12.27 29.68
CA GLY A 15 -11.60 12.47 28.24
C GLY A 15 -10.75 11.37 27.65
N SER A 16 -11.36 10.51 26.83
CA SER A 16 -10.61 9.65 25.91
C SER A 16 -9.64 10.58 25.18
N THR A 17 -8.34 10.39 25.42
CA THR A 17 -7.33 10.94 24.52
C THR A 17 -7.67 10.36 23.15
N ARG A 18 -8.15 11.22 22.25
CA ARG A 18 -8.36 10.85 20.85
C ARG A 18 -7.03 10.27 20.37
N ALA A 19 -7.05 9.08 19.77
CA ALA A 19 -5.85 8.48 19.19
C ALA A 19 -5.26 9.48 18.19
N ASP A 20 -3.97 9.82 18.38
CA ASP A 20 -3.22 10.71 17.50
C ASP A 20 -2.31 9.86 16.61
N TYR A 21 -2.94 9.19 15.64
CA TYR A 21 -2.24 8.29 14.73
C TYR A 21 -1.14 8.98 13.93
N ALA A 22 -1.21 10.30 13.71
CA ALA A 22 -0.18 11.06 13.03
C ALA A 22 1.10 11.13 13.87
N SER A 23 0.98 11.43 15.18
CA SER A 23 2.13 11.42 16.09
C SER A 23 2.73 10.02 16.26
N ASP A 24 1.89 8.98 16.31
CA ASP A 24 2.34 7.59 16.32
C ASP A 24 3.09 7.21 15.02
N ALA A 25 2.57 7.61 13.85
CA ALA A 25 3.20 7.38 12.55
C ALA A 25 4.56 8.10 12.45
N GLU A 26 4.64 9.37 12.85
CA GLU A 26 5.91 10.12 12.85
C GLU A 26 6.96 9.45 13.74
N SER A 27 6.56 9.03 14.94
CA SER A 27 7.45 8.34 15.88
C SER A 27 7.95 7.01 15.33
N ALA A 28 7.06 6.24 14.68
CA ALA A 28 7.41 4.98 14.03
C ALA A 28 8.31 5.21 12.81
N ILE A 29 8.05 6.22 11.96
CA ILE A 29 8.93 6.55 10.82
C ILE A 29 10.31 6.95 11.31
N LYS A 30 10.42 7.72 12.41
CA LYS A 30 11.72 8.05 13.00
C LYS A 30 12.48 6.78 13.41
N LEU A 31 11.82 5.85 14.10
CA LEU A 31 12.42 4.57 14.48
C LEU A 31 12.86 3.75 13.25
N LEU A 32 12.06 3.76 12.17
CA LEU A 32 12.39 3.15 10.90
C LEU A 32 13.69 3.74 10.31
N GLN A 33 13.83 5.07 10.33
CA GLN A 33 15.04 5.75 9.85
C GLN A 33 16.25 5.41 10.72
N ASP A 34 16.12 5.49 12.04
CA ASP A 34 17.23 5.29 12.99
C ASP A 34 17.79 3.87 12.94
N LYS A 35 16.95 2.86 12.68
CA LYS A 35 17.35 1.45 12.70
C LYS A 35 17.81 0.90 11.36
N TRP A 36 17.15 1.27 10.26
CA TRP A 36 17.30 0.55 8.99
C TRP A 36 17.66 1.42 7.79
N TYR A 37 17.51 2.74 7.85
CA TYR A 37 17.82 3.57 6.68
C TYR A 37 19.32 3.78 6.51
N ASN A 38 19.82 3.44 5.33
CA ASN A 38 21.20 3.73 4.95
C ASN A 38 21.25 4.94 4.01
N THR A 39 21.80 6.05 4.48
CA THR A 39 21.87 7.31 3.72
C THR A 39 22.77 7.23 2.49
N GLU A 40 23.72 6.28 2.43
CA GLU A 40 24.62 6.12 1.29
C GLU A 40 23.99 5.32 0.14
N THR A 41 23.07 4.41 0.44
CA THR A 41 22.35 3.63 -0.57
C THR A 41 20.95 4.19 -0.84
N GLY A 42 20.37 4.92 0.12
CA GLY A 42 18.97 5.35 0.07
C GLY A 42 17.98 4.20 0.28
N LEU A 43 18.39 3.10 0.91
CA LEU A 43 17.55 1.91 1.10
C LEU A 43 17.37 1.58 2.59
N TRP A 44 16.25 0.96 2.93
CA TRP A 44 16.00 0.42 4.26
C TRP A 44 16.39 -1.06 4.33
N ASP A 45 17.28 -1.42 5.26
CA ASP A 45 17.74 -2.80 5.50
C ASP A 45 18.28 -3.50 4.24
N ASP A 46 18.84 -2.72 3.30
CA ASP A 46 19.26 -3.15 1.96
C ASP A 46 18.14 -3.86 1.14
N MET A 47 16.88 -3.68 1.52
CA MET A 47 15.72 -4.20 0.80
C MET A 47 15.43 -3.34 -0.44
N TRP A 48 15.02 -3.98 -1.53
CA TRP A 48 14.82 -3.29 -2.81
C TRP A 48 13.39 -2.79 -2.99
N TRP A 49 12.47 -3.65 -3.43
CA TRP A 49 11.09 -3.26 -3.72
C TRP A 49 10.33 -2.79 -2.46
N GLN A 50 10.70 -3.32 -1.30
CA GLN A 50 10.19 -2.87 0.01
C GLN A 50 10.55 -1.41 0.29
N SER A 51 11.71 -0.94 -0.18
CA SER A 51 12.08 0.48 -0.06
C SER A 51 11.15 1.36 -0.89
N GLY A 52 10.69 0.90 -2.06
CA GLY A 52 9.67 1.60 -2.86
C GLY A 52 8.33 1.76 -2.10
N ASN A 53 7.91 0.72 -1.38
CA ASN A 53 6.72 0.76 -0.51
C ASN A 53 6.89 1.77 0.64
N ILE A 54 8.07 1.80 1.27
CA ILE A 54 8.39 2.74 2.35
C ILE A 54 8.38 4.18 1.81
N VAL A 55 8.94 4.43 0.63
CA VAL A 55 8.90 5.74 -0.05
C VAL A 55 7.46 6.18 -0.28
N GLU A 56 6.60 5.31 -0.80
CA GLU A 56 5.17 5.62 -1.00
C GLU A 56 4.50 6.10 0.29
N THR A 57 4.74 5.37 1.39
CA THR A 57 4.16 5.64 2.70
C THR A 57 4.64 6.97 3.29
N ILE A 58 5.95 7.22 3.26
CA ILE A 58 6.56 8.47 3.74
C ILE A 58 6.07 9.65 2.92
N ALA A 59 5.97 9.50 1.60
CA ALA A 59 5.50 10.56 0.73
C ALA A 59 4.01 10.90 0.97
N LYS A 60 3.15 9.87 1.11
CA LYS A 60 1.73 10.04 1.45
C LYS A 60 1.56 10.74 2.81
N PHE A 61 2.30 10.30 3.84
CA PHE A 61 2.22 10.93 5.15
C PHE A 61 2.72 12.38 5.14
N GLY A 62 3.83 12.67 4.47
CA GLY A 62 4.34 14.05 4.33
C GLY A 62 3.40 14.98 3.57
N LYS A 63 2.57 14.46 2.66
CA LYS A 63 1.57 15.25 1.94
C LYS A 63 0.39 15.61 2.85
N GLN A 64 0.06 14.72 3.78
CA GLN A 64 -1.03 14.89 4.75
C GLN A 64 -0.63 15.79 5.93
N ASP A 65 0.59 15.60 6.45
CA ASP A 65 1.06 16.27 7.66
C ASP A 65 2.05 17.40 7.32
N GLU A 66 1.61 18.65 7.49
CA GLU A 66 2.42 19.83 7.18
C GLU A 66 3.68 19.97 8.06
N HIS A 67 3.71 19.40 9.27
CA HIS A 67 4.90 19.42 10.12
C HIS A 67 5.93 18.40 9.62
N PHE A 68 5.48 17.23 9.18
CA PHE A 68 6.34 16.16 8.69
C PHE A 68 6.78 16.35 7.22
N LYS A 69 6.04 17.15 6.44
CA LYS A 69 6.26 17.39 5.00
C LYS A 69 7.71 17.61 4.61
N LYS A 70 8.43 18.49 5.30
CA LYS A 70 9.83 18.80 4.98
C LYS A 70 10.73 17.57 5.19
N THR A 71 10.55 16.85 6.30
CA THR A 71 11.27 15.61 6.60
C THR A 71 11.01 14.55 5.52
N ALA A 72 9.75 14.37 5.11
CA ALA A 72 9.40 13.45 4.04
C ALA A 72 10.11 13.82 2.73
N MET A 73 10.10 15.09 2.33
CA MET A 73 10.78 15.56 1.11
C MET A 73 12.29 15.27 1.16
N ASP A 74 12.92 15.44 2.32
CA ASP A 74 14.37 15.20 2.48
C ASP A 74 14.71 13.70 2.39
N ILE A 75 13.90 12.83 3.01
CA ILE A 75 14.07 11.37 2.93
C ILE A 75 13.93 10.88 1.49
N VAL A 76 12.85 11.30 0.83
CA VAL A 76 12.51 10.86 -0.53
C VAL A 76 13.52 11.39 -1.54
N SER A 77 13.99 12.63 -1.39
CA SER A 77 15.06 13.18 -2.24
C SER A 77 16.36 12.42 -2.07
N ASN A 78 16.79 12.11 -0.85
CA ASN A 78 18.00 11.31 -0.65
C ASN A 78 17.86 9.90 -1.24
N THR A 79 16.70 9.26 -1.04
CA THR A 79 16.42 7.94 -1.64
C THR A 79 16.53 8.01 -3.16
N TYR A 80 15.93 9.03 -3.78
CA TYR A 80 16.00 9.23 -5.22
C TYR A 80 17.43 9.44 -5.74
N ASP A 81 18.25 10.21 -5.01
CA ASP A 81 19.62 10.51 -5.45
C ASP A 81 20.56 9.30 -5.29
N LYS A 82 20.28 8.39 -4.36
CA LYS A 82 21.20 7.32 -3.94
C LYS A 82 20.84 5.93 -4.43
N SER A 83 19.55 5.61 -4.57
CA SER A 83 19.08 4.27 -4.89
C SER A 83 19.09 3.83 -6.38
N PRO A 84 19.11 4.70 -7.42
CA PRO A 84 18.74 4.27 -8.78
C PRO A 84 19.59 3.14 -9.37
N ASN A 85 20.87 3.06 -8.98
CA ASN A 85 21.82 2.09 -9.50
C ASN A 85 22.39 1.17 -8.41
N GLN A 86 21.67 0.99 -7.30
CA GLN A 86 22.08 0.08 -6.24
C GLN A 86 21.84 -1.38 -6.66
N LYS A 87 22.53 -2.30 -5.96
CA LYS A 87 22.39 -3.76 -6.16
C LYS A 87 22.69 -4.27 -7.58
N GLY A 88 23.34 -3.47 -8.42
CA GLY A 88 23.63 -3.81 -9.82
C GLY A 88 22.47 -3.52 -10.78
N TYR A 89 21.43 -2.86 -10.31
CA TYR A 89 20.28 -2.42 -11.11
C TYR A 89 20.55 -1.07 -11.79
N SER A 90 19.67 -0.65 -12.68
CA SER A 90 19.84 0.63 -13.36
C SER A 90 18.53 1.40 -13.43
N ASN A 91 18.56 2.66 -12.98
CA ASN A 91 17.39 3.55 -12.94
C ASN A 91 16.14 2.87 -12.37
N TRP A 92 16.30 2.17 -11.24
CA TRP A 92 15.26 1.39 -10.55
C TRP A 92 14.72 0.15 -11.30
N LYS A 93 15.22 -0.15 -12.50
CA LYS A 93 14.83 -1.32 -13.30
C LYS A 93 15.68 -2.52 -12.94
N ASN A 94 15.03 -3.66 -12.74
CA ASN A 94 15.65 -4.97 -12.57
C ASN A 94 14.89 -6.01 -13.42
N ASP A 95 14.96 -7.30 -13.09
CA ASP A 95 14.28 -8.34 -13.86
C ASP A 95 12.77 -8.48 -13.51
N PHE A 96 12.28 -7.81 -12.48
CA PHE A 96 10.95 -8.00 -11.90
C PHE A 96 10.06 -6.78 -12.15
N TYR A 97 8.92 -6.98 -12.84
CA TYR A 97 8.03 -5.88 -13.20
C TYR A 97 7.21 -5.37 -12.01
N ASP A 98 6.94 -6.22 -11.01
CA ASP A 98 6.37 -5.79 -9.73
C ASP A 98 7.32 -4.90 -8.94
N ASP A 99 8.63 -5.20 -8.91
CA ASP A 99 9.61 -4.31 -8.26
C ASP A 99 9.60 -2.90 -8.89
N GLU A 100 9.50 -2.82 -10.22
CA GLU A 100 9.35 -1.56 -10.95
C GLU A 100 8.04 -0.85 -10.60
N GLY A 101 6.93 -1.61 -10.49
CA GLY A 101 5.64 -1.09 -10.07
C GLY A 101 5.64 -0.50 -8.65
N TRP A 102 6.32 -1.15 -7.70
CA TRP A 102 6.47 -0.64 -6.33
C TRP A 102 7.24 0.68 -6.28
N TRP A 103 8.33 0.79 -7.05
CA TRP A 103 9.07 2.05 -7.18
C TRP A 103 8.24 3.13 -7.88
N ALA A 104 7.51 2.78 -8.94
CA ALA A 104 6.67 3.73 -9.67
C ALA A 104 5.59 4.33 -8.76
N MET A 105 4.90 3.52 -7.95
CA MET A 105 3.93 4.02 -6.96
C MET A 105 4.58 4.96 -5.93
N GLY A 106 5.77 4.60 -5.43
CA GLY A 106 6.56 5.47 -4.56
C GLY A 106 6.88 6.82 -5.19
N TRP A 107 7.31 6.84 -6.46
CA TRP A 107 7.62 8.08 -7.18
C TRP A 107 6.38 8.89 -7.55
N ILE A 108 5.25 8.25 -7.83
CA ILE A 108 3.98 8.95 -8.00
C ILE A 108 3.56 9.67 -6.72
N ALA A 109 3.64 8.99 -5.56
CA ALA A 109 3.37 9.63 -4.27
C ALA A 109 4.37 10.76 -3.97
N SER A 110 5.62 10.60 -4.39
CA SER A 110 6.67 11.63 -4.25
C SER A 110 6.41 12.87 -5.11
N TYR A 111 5.89 12.69 -6.32
CA TYR A 111 5.40 13.79 -7.15
C TYR A 111 4.24 14.51 -6.46
N ASP A 112 3.28 13.78 -5.92
CA ASP A 112 2.14 14.35 -5.20
C ASP A 112 2.54 15.16 -3.95
N LEU A 113 3.64 14.76 -3.29
CA LEU A 113 4.21 15.48 -2.16
C LEU A 113 4.93 16.77 -2.59
N THR A 114 5.69 16.71 -3.67
CA THR A 114 6.72 17.73 -3.99
C THR A 114 6.35 18.66 -5.15
N GLY A 115 5.53 18.19 -6.09
CA GLY A 115 5.32 18.79 -7.40
C GLY A 115 6.53 18.70 -8.35
N ASP A 116 7.61 17.99 -7.98
CA ASP A 116 8.81 17.88 -8.80
C ASP A 116 8.63 16.82 -9.90
N GLN A 117 8.67 17.29 -11.15
CA GLN A 117 8.44 16.48 -12.35
C GLN A 117 9.42 15.31 -12.48
N LYS A 118 10.60 15.34 -11.84
CA LYS A 118 11.55 14.22 -11.90
C LYS A 118 10.93 12.91 -11.42
N TYR A 119 10.15 12.95 -10.34
CA TYR A 119 9.53 11.75 -9.78
C TYR A 119 8.46 11.18 -10.72
N LEU A 120 7.60 12.04 -11.26
CA LEU A 120 6.58 11.62 -12.22
C LEU A 120 7.21 11.07 -13.51
N ASN A 121 8.29 11.69 -14.00
CA ASN A 121 9.01 11.19 -15.18
C ASN A 121 9.66 9.82 -14.95
N THR A 122 10.20 9.57 -13.75
CA THR A 122 10.74 8.25 -13.41
C THR A 122 9.63 7.20 -13.34
N ALA A 123 8.47 7.52 -12.76
CA ALA A 123 7.33 6.60 -12.76
C ALA A 123 6.85 6.25 -14.19
N LYS A 124 6.87 7.22 -15.11
CA LYS A 124 6.58 6.98 -16.54
C LYS A 124 7.60 6.05 -17.18
N ASP A 125 8.90 6.28 -16.95
CA ASP A 125 9.98 5.43 -17.47
C ASP A 125 9.92 3.98 -16.97
N LEU A 126 9.51 3.78 -15.71
CA LEU A 126 9.24 2.45 -15.15
C LEU A 126 8.01 1.83 -15.79
N PHE A 127 6.91 2.57 -15.90
CA PHE A 127 5.69 2.07 -16.55
C PHE A 127 5.94 1.67 -18.02
N ASP A 128 6.71 2.47 -18.77
CA ASP A 128 7.10 2.16 -20.13
C ASP A 128 7.83 0.80 -20.22
N ASP A 129 8.71 0.49 -19.26
CA ASP A 129 9.35 -0.83 -19.19
C ASP A 129 8.35 -1.94 -18.82
N MET A 130 7.47 -1.70 -17.84
CA MET A 130 6.40 -2.63 -17.48
C MET A 130 5.49 -3.01 -18.67
N THR A 131 5.22 -2.07 -19.60
CA THR A 131 4.41 -2.37 -20.81
C THR A 131 5.05 -3.44 -21.70
N THR A 132 6.37 -3.62 -21.63
CA THR A 132 7.08 -4.69 -22.36
C THR A 132 6.72 -6.09 -21.84
N GLY A 133 6.22 -6.16 -20.60
CA GLY A 133 5.70 -7.36 -19.97
C GLY A 133 4.38 -7.86 -20.56
N TRP A 134 3.63 -7.02 -21.30
CA TRP A 134 2.32 -7.33 -21.92
C TRP A 134 2.45 -8.26 -23.14
N THR A 135 3.12 -9.40 -22.96
CA THR A 135 3.40 -10.37 -24.02
C THR A 135 3.12 -11.80 -23.55
N THR A 136 2.12 -11.96 -22.69
CA THR A 136 1.72 -13.28 -22.16
C THR A 136 0.92 -14.07 -23.21
N PRO A 137 0.86 -15.41 -23.10
CA PRO A 137 -0.02 -16.23 -23.94
C PRO A 137 -1.51 -16.05 -23.60
N CYS A 138 -1.85 -15.35 -22.51
CA CYS A 138 -3.21 -15.23 -21.98
C CYS A 138 -3.98 -14.03 -22.52
N LYS A 139 -3.59 -13.55 -23.72
CA LYS A 139 -4.24 -12.46 -24.47
C LYS A 139 -4.33 -11.14 -23.69
N GLY A 140 -3.48 -10.95 -22.70
CA GLY A 140 -3.43 -9.76 -21.86
C GLY A 140 -2.67 -10.04 -20.57
N GLY A 141 -2.57 -9.03 -19.72
CA GLY A 141 -1.75 -9.07 -18.52
C GLY A 141 -0.26 -9.08 -18.83
N ILE A 142 0.53 -8.83 -17.80
CA ILE A 142 1.99 -8.81 -17.85
C ILE A 142 2.62 -10.01 -17.15
N TRP A 143 3.81 -10.40 -17.62
CA TRP A 143 4.67 -11.33 -16.90
C TRP A 143 5.08 -10.77 -15.55
N TRP A 144 5.37 -11.65 -14.59
CA TRP A 144 5.97 -11.25 -13.32
C TRP A 144 7.38 -10.68 -13.50
N ASN A 145 8.17 -11.33 -14.35
CA ASN A 145 9.55 -10.97 -14.59
C ASN A 145 9.94 -11.10 -16.08
N LYS A 146 11.05 -10.47 -16.46
CA LYS A 146 11.62 -10.47 -17.82
C LYS A 146 11.93 -11.90 -18.34
N PRO A 147 12.37 -12.85 -17.49
CA PRO A 147 12.46 -14.28 -17.85
C PRO A 147 11.14 -15.01 -18.15
N LYS A 148 9.98 -14.42 -17.83
CA LYS A 148 8.64 -14.97 -18.11
C LYS A 148 8.30 -16.22 -17.28
N ASP A 149 8.63 -16.17 -15.99
CA ASP A 149 8.45 -17.31 -15.08
C ASP A 149 6.98 -17.56 -14.72
N SER A 150 6.20 -16.51 -14.47
CA SER A 150 4.79 -16.60 -14.06
C SER A 150 3.97 -15.38 -14.51
N ILE A 151 2.65 -15.50 -14.49
CA ILE A 151 1.70 -14.39 -14.64
C ILE A 151 1.06 -14.19 -13.26
N ALA A 152 1.70 -13.39 -12.42
CA ALA A 152 1.30 -13.16 -11.04
C ALA A 152 0.28 -12.00 -10.94
N ALA A 153 -0.65 -12.09 -10.00
CA ALA A 153 -1.64 -11.03 -9.76
C ALA A 153 -0.95 -9.71 -9.42
N ILE A 154 0.08 -9.72 -8.56
CA ILE A 154 0.70 -8.49 -8.08
C ILE A 154 1.29 -7.61 -9.19
N SER A 155 1.96 -8.18 -10.19
CA SER A 155 2.51 -7.39 -11.31
C SER A 155 1.41 -6.72 -12.12
N ASN A 156 0.30 -7.42 -12.30
CA ASN A 156 -0.87 -6.96 -13.05
C ASN A 156 -1.64 -5.87 -12.28
N GLU A 157 -1.82 -6.04 -10.98
CA GLU A 157 -2.42 -5.04 -10.10
C GLU A 157 -1.57 -3.76 -10.02
N LEU A 158 -0.25 -3.88 -9.92
CA LEU A 158 0.66 -2.74 -9.95
C LEU A 158 0.65 -2.06 -11.32
N PHE A 159 0.59 -2.82 -12.41
CA PHE A 159 0.44 -2.25 -13.75
C PHE A 159 -0.85 -1.44 -13.87
N LEU A 160 -1.98 -1.97 -13.37
CA LEU A 160 -3.24 -1.24 -13.26
C LEU A 160 -3.08 0.04 -12.43
N ALA A 161 -2.52 -0.09 -11.22
CA ALA A 161 -2.40 1.00 -10.26
C ALA A 161 -1.50 2.12 -10.77
N VAL A 162 -0.35 1.79 -11.35
CA VAL A 162 0.59 2.77 -11.92
C VAL A 162 -0.04 3.45 -13.13
N GLY A 163 -0.58 2.70 -14.09
CA GLY A 163 -1.22 3.27 -15.27
C GLY A 163 -2.38 4.21 -14.93
N ALA A 164 -3.29 3.76 -14.05
CA ALA A 164 -4.41 4.59 -13.59
C ALA A 164 -3.94 5.84 -12.83
N SER A 165 -2.93 5.71 -11.97
CA SER A 165 -2.38 6.83 -11.22
C SER A 165 -1.68 7.86 -12.11
N LEU A 166 -0.94 7.41 -13.13
CA LEU A 166 -0.31 8.28 -14.13
C LEU A 166 -1.36 9.04 -14.93
N ALA A 167 -2.45 8.40 -15.35
CA ALA A 167 -3.56 9.03 -16.07
C ALA A 167 -4.18 10.25 -15.34
N ASN A 168 -4.10 10.28 -14.01
CA ASN A 168 -4.58 11.40 -13.19
C ASN A 168 -3.58 12.55 -13.05
N ARG A 169 -2.31 12.34 -13.41
CA ARG A 169 -1.19 13.26 -13.09
C ARG A 169 -0.43 13.78 -14.31
N VAL A 170 -0.59 13.13 -15.46
CA VAL A 170 0.03 13.57 -16.72
C VAL A 170 -0.81 14.64 -17.44
N PRO A 171 -0.21 15.41 -18.36
CA PRO A 171 -0.96 16.33 -19.23
C PRO A 171 -2.03 15.61 -20.07
N ALA A 172 -3.06 16.35 -20.48
CA ALA A 172 -4.17 15.82 -21.27
C ALA A 172 -3.74 15.13 -22.59
N SER A 173 -2.60 15.51 -23.15
CA SER A 173 -2.04 14.89 -24.36
C SER A 173 -1.54 13.46 -24.16
N GLU A 174 -1.22 13.06 -22.92
CA GLU A 174 -0.71 11.73 -22.59
C GLU A 174 -1.75 10.89 -21.84
N LYS A 175 -2.73 11.55 -21.19
CA LYS A 175 -3.74 10.90 -20.34
C LYS A 175 -4.43 9.71 -21.01
N ALA A 176 -4.79 9.84 -22.29
CA ALA A 176 -5.52 8.79 -23.01
C ALA A 176 -4.74 7.47 -23.08
N ASP A 177 -3.42 7.52 -23.24
CA ASP A 177 -2.59 6.32 -23.37
C ASP A 177 -2.56 5.53 -22.06
N TYR A 178 -2.34 6.20 -20.93
CA TYR A 178 -2.38 5.57 -19.61
C TYR A 178 -3.78 5.05 -19.25
N GLN A 179 -4.85 5.78 -19.61
CA GLN A 179 -6.22 5.29 -19.41
C GLN A 179 -6.50 4.03 -20.23
N ASN A 180 -5.99 3.96 -21.47
CA ASN A 180 -6.17 2.80 -22.32
C ASN A 180 -5.44 1.58 -21.76
N TRP A 181 -4.19 1.74 -21.30
CA TRP A 181 -3.47 0.66 -20.64
C TRP A 181 -4.15 0.18 -19.36
N ALA A 182 -4.54 1.09 -18.47
CA ALA A 182 -5.23 0.74 -17.23
C ALA A 182 -6.59 0.07 -17.50
N GLN A 183 -7.33 0.51 -18.52
CA GLN A 183 -8.57 -0.15 -18.93
C GLN A 183 -8.30 -1.56 -19.45
N MET A 184 -7.33 -1.73 -20.36
CA MET A 184 -6.99 -3.03 -20.93
C MET A 184 -6.55 -4.01 -19.84
N GLU A 185 -5.76 -3.54 -18.88
CA GLU A 185 -5.39 -4.31 -17.69
C GLU A 185 -6.60 -4.72 -16.89
N TRP A 186 -7.47 -3.78 -16.50
CA TRP A 186 -8.65 -4.13 -15.73
C TRP A 186 -9.58 -5.11 -16.45
N ASP A 187 -9.84 -4.91 -17.74
CA ASP A 187 -10.68 -5.79 -18.55
C ASP A 187 -10.10 -7.22 -18.55
N TRP A 188 -8.78 -7.35 -18.75
CA TRP A 188 -8.10 -8.64 -18.67
C TRP A 188 -8.15 -9.22 -17.26
N PHE A 189 -7.84 -8.44 -16.23
CA PHE A 189 -7.79 -8.88 -14.84
C PHE A 189 -9.14 -9.45 -14.39
N TRP A 190 -10.22 -8.74 -14.71
CA TRP A 190 -11.60 -9.14 -14.43
C TRP A 190 -12.01 -10.42 -15.17
N GLU A 191 -11.63 -10.57 -16.45
CA GLU A 191 -11.98 -11.74 -17.27
C GLU A 191 -11.06 -12.95 -17.05
N SER A 192 -9.85 -12.76 -16.52
CA SER A 192 -8.84 -13.80 -16.32
C SER A 192 -9.27 -14.91 -15.34
N GLY A 193 -10.27 -14.60 -14.51
CA GLY A 193 -10.72 -15.45 -13.42
C GLY A 193 -9.85 -15.39 -12.17
N VAL A 194 -8.79 -14.56 -12.12
CA VAL A 194 -7.91 -14.41 -10.93
C VAL A 194 -8.67 -13.99 -9.67
N ILE A 195 -9.77 -13.25 -9.84
CA ILE A 195 -10.78 -13.02 -8.80
C ILE A 195 -11.68 -14.26 -8.70
N ASN A 196 -11.60 -14.98 -7.59
CA ASN A 196 -12.38 -16.21 -7.38
C ASN A 196 -13.82 -15.95 -6.94
N GLY A 197 -14.58 -17.04 -6.76
CA GLY A 197 -15.99 -17.00 -6.35
C GLY A 197 -16.25 -16.45 -4.95
N ASP A 198 -15.22 -16.26 -4.12
CA ASP A 198 -15.32 -15.58 -2.82
C ASP A 198 -15.04 -14.07 -2.91
N SER A 199 -14.86 -13.55 -4.13
CA SER A 199 -14.44 -12.16 -4.42
C SER A 199 -13.08 -11.83 -3.82
N LEU A 200 -12.17 -12.81 -3.82
CA LEU A 200 -10.77 -12.64 -3.43
C LEU A 200 -9.86 -12.91 -4.64
N VAL A 201 -8.74 -12.20 -4.71
CA VAL A 201 -7.71 -12.34 -5.74
C VAL A 201 -6.74 -13.44 -5.33
N ASN A 202 -6.60 -14.48 -6.15
CA ASN A 202 -5.56 -15.51 -5.99
C ASN A 202 -4.19 -15.00 -6.47
N ASP A 203 -3.14 -15.81 -6.32
CA ASP A 203 -1.75 -15.40 -6.58
C ASP A 203 -1.46 -15.12 -8.07
N GLY A 204 -2.29 -15.65 -8.98
CA GLY A 204 -2.20 -15.36 -10.40
C GLY A 204 -2.98 -16.34 -11.27
N VAL A 205 -2.53 -16.47 -12.52
CA VAL A 205 -3.06 -17.45 -13.47
C VAL A 205 -1.96 -18.37 -13.97
N ASP A 206 -2.32 -19.61 -14.28
CA ASP A 206 -1.39 -20.55 -14.89
C ASP A 206 -1.06 -20.12 -16.33
N LYS A 207 0.24 -19.98 -16.62
CA LYS A 207 0.72 -19.45 -17.92
C LYS A 207 0.46 -20.35 -19.13
N ASN A 208 0.03 -21.59 -18.94
CA ASN A 208 -0.23 -22.52 -20.04
C ASN A 208 -1.73 -22.65 -20.33
N THR A 209 -2.56 -22.61 -19.28
CA THR A 209 -4.01 -22.80 -19.35
C THR A 209 -4.79 -21.49 -19.26
N CYS A 210 -4.16 -20.42 -18.79
CA CYS A 210 -4.76 -19.12 -18.54
C CYS A 210 -5.99 -19.19 -17.63
N GLN A 211 -5.95 -20.13 -16.67
CA GLN A 211 -6.95 -20.27 -15.62
C GLN A 211 -6.35 -19.81 -14.30
N ASN A 212 -7.21 -19.37 -13.38
CA ASN A 212 -6.85 -19.06 -12.00
C ASN A 212 -6.05 -20.22 -11.39
N ASP A 213 -4.94 -19.90 -10.72
CA ASP A 213 -4.05 -20.89 -10.11
C ASP A 213 -4.57 -21.48 -8.79
N GLY A 214 -5.63 -20.90 -8.22
CA GLY A 214 -6.27 -21.32 -6.97
C GLY A 214 -5.38 -21.16 -5.74
N LYS A 215 -4.27 -20.42 -5.83
CA LYS A 215 -3.30 -20.28 -4.74
C LYS A 215 -3.74 -19.27 -3.68
N THR A 216 -2.90 -19.06 -2.67
CA THR A 216 -3.15 -18.17 -1.54
C THR A 216 -3.63 -16.77 -1.96
N THR A 217 -4.68 -16.28 -1.30
CA THR A 217 -5.23 -14.94 -1.50
C THR A 217 -4.58 -13.93 -0.56
N TYR A 218 -3.27 -13.70 -0.70
CA TYR A 218 -2.49 -12.79 0.16
C TYR A 218 -3.11 -11.39 0.25
N THR A 219 -2.95 -10.70 1.38
CA THR A 219 -3.68 -9.44 1.58
C THR A 219 -3.27 -8.35 0.59
N TYR A 220 -2.00 -8.27 0.19
CA TYR A 220 -1.54 -7.25 -0.76
C TYR A 220 -2.29 -7.30 -2.10
N ASN A 221 -2.56 -8.50 -2.64
CA ASN A 221 -3.33 -8.70 -3.87
C ASN A 221 -4.76 -8.16 -3.74
N GLN A 222 -5.28 -8.07 -2.51
CA GLN A 222 -6.61 -7.54 -2.29
C GLN A 222 -6.64 -6.02 -2.21
N GLY A 223 -5.50 -5.36 -1.97
CA GLY A 223 -5.46 -3.91 -1.77
C GLY A 223 -4.90 -3.13 -2.95
N VAL A 224 -3.88 -3.64 -3.64
CA VAL A 224 -3.28 -2.92 -4.78
C VAL A 224 -4.33 -2.74 -5.89
N VAL A 225 -5.17 -3.75 -6.13
CA VAL A 225 -6.31 -3.64 -7.05
C VAL A 225 -7.32 -2.55 -6.64
N LEU A 226 -7.53 -2.31 -5.34
CA LEU A 226 -8.41 -1.23 -4.86
C LEU A 226 -7.83 0.15 -5.19
N ALA A 227 -6.52 0.32 -5.05
CA ALA A 227 -5.83 1.54 -5.44
C ALA A 227 -6.00 1.79 -6.95
N GLY A 228 -5.76 0.75 -7.77
CA GLY A 228 -5.87 0.85 -9.22
C GLY A 228 -7.29 1.17 -9.70
N LEU A 229 -8.30 0.48 -9.18
CA LEU A 229 -9.71 0.76 -9.49
C LEU A 229 -10.14 2.15 -9.04
N SER A 230 -9.71 2.59 -7.86
CA SER A 230 -10.00 3.93 -7.35
C SER A 230 -9.41 5.01 -8.26
N GLU A 231 -8.15 4.88 -8.66
CA GLU A 231 -7.51 5.83 -9.57
C GLU A 231 -8.09 5.77 -10.99
N LEU A 232 -8.50 4.60 -11.47
CA LEU A 232 -9.12 4.44 -12.78
C LEU A 232 -10.52 5.09 -12.82
N ALA A 233 -11.30 4.92 -11.75
CA ALA A 233 -12.59 5.60 -11.56
C ALA A 233 -12.43 7.12 -11.65
N LYS A 234 -11.43 7.69 -10.95
CA LYS A 234 -11.10 9.12 -11.03
C LYS A 234 -10.72 9.53 -12.46
N ALA A 235 -9.84 8.78 -13.09
CA ALA A 235 -9.31 9.12 -14.41
C ALA A 235 -10.42 9.21 -15.46
N LYS A 236 -11.33 8.22 -15.45
CA LYS A 236 -12.41 8.08 -16.44
C LYS A 236 -13.72 8.76 -16.04
N SER A 237 -13.84 9.21 -14.79
CA SER A 237 -15.11 9.71 -14.23
C SER A 237 -16.23 8.67 -14.34
N ASP A 238 -15.89 7.40 -14.09
CA ASP A 238 -16.79 6.25 -14.23
C ASP A 238 -16.96 5.56 -12.87
N GLY A 239 -18.19 5.60 -12.34
CA GLY A 239 -18.54 4.98 -11.06
C GLY A 239 -18.60 3.44 -11.10
N GLY A 240 -18.57 2.80 -12.27
CA GLY A 240 -18.55 1.34 -12.36
C GLY A 240 -17.33 0.72 -11.68
N PHE A 241 -16.14 1.31 -11.85
CA PHE A 241 -14.89 0.81 -11.25
C PHE A 241 -14.88 0.90 -9.72
N ILE A 242 -15.49 1.96 -9.17
CA ILE A 242 -15.55 2.14 -7.71
C ILE A 242 -16.46 1.11 -7.05
N ALA A 243 -17.55 0.72 -7.71
CA ALA A 243 -18.44 -0.34 -7.24
C ALA A 243 -17.71 -1.69 -7.15
N HIS A 244 -16.90 -2.04 -8.17
CA HIS A 244 -16.05 -3.22 -8.11
C HIS A 244 -15.05 -3.17 -6.96
N ALA A 245 -14.43 -2.01 -6.72
CA ALA A 245 -13.51 -1.84 -5.59
C ALA A 245 -14.23 -2.04 -4.24
N HIS A 246 -15.46 -1.55 -4.09
CA HIS A 246 -16.25 -1.74 -2.88
C HIS A 246 -16.61 -3.21 -2.62
N ASP A 247 -16.97 -3.97 -3.66
CA ASP A 247 -17.26 -5.40 -3.53
C ASP A 247 -16.02 -6.19 -3.07
N LEU A 248 -14.85 -5.92 -3.68
CA LEU A 248 -13.58 -6.54 -3.32
C LEU A 248 -13.12 -6.15 -1.90
N ALA A 249 -13.27 -4.87 -1.52
CA ALA A 249 -12.96 -4.39 -0.18
C ALA A 249 -13.84 -5.07 0.88
N SER A 250 -15.15 -5.17 0.63
CA SER A 250 -16.08 -5.83 1.54
C SER A 250 -15.74 -7.31 1.74
N ALA A 251 -15.45 -8.03 0.64
CA ALA A 251 -15.07 -9.44 0.70
C ALA A 251 -13.76 -9.66 1.47
N SER A 252 -12.72 -8.91 1.13
CA SER A 252 -11.39 -9.04 1.76
C SER A 252 -11.41 -8.64 3.23
N MET A 253 -12.05 -7.53 3.61
CA MET A 253 -12.21 -7.13 5.02
C MET A 253 -12.91 -8.20 5.85
N SER A 254 -13.93 -8.87 5.28
CA SER A 254 -14.67 -9.91 5.99
C SER A 254 -13.92 -11.24 6.08
N ARG A 255 -13.16 -11.61 5.05
CA ARG A 255 -12.59 -12.96 4.92
C ARG A 255 -11.13 -13.06 5.37
N LEU A 256 -10.39 -11.96 5.33
CA LEU A 256 -8.98 -11.89 5.69
C LEU A 256 -8.77 -11.14 7.02
N SER A 257 -9.71 -11.28 7.95
CA SER A 257 -9.62 -10.68 9.27
C SER A 257 -9.92 -11.67 10.38
N ASP A 258 -9.11 -11.65 11.43
CA ASP A 258 -9.39 -12.30 12.71
C ASP A 258 -9.89 -11.26 13.71
N ASN A 259 -11.12 -11.44 14.20
CA ASN A 259 -11.80 -10.49 15.09
C ASN A 259 -11.81 -9.04 14.56
N GLY A 260 -11.85 -8.87 13.24
CA GLY A 260 -11.83 -7.56 12.55
C GLY A 260 -10.46 -6.89 12.51
N VAL A 261 -9.38 -7.63 12.75
CA VAL A 261 -8.00 -7.20 12.50
C VAL A 261 -7.45 -8.01 11.33
N LEU A 262 -6.91 -7.32 10.32
CA LEU A 262 -6.38 -7.89 9.09
C LEU A 262 -5.30 -8.94 9.38
N THR A 263 -5.41 -10.09 8.73
CA THR A 263 -4.57 -11.27 8.95
C THR A 263 -4.12 -11.83 7.61
N GLU A 264 -2.83 -12.14 7.49
CA GLU A 264 -2.37 -12.93 6.35
C GLU A 264 -2.99 -14.34 6.39
N PRO A 265 -3.50 -14.88 5.26
CA PRO A 265 -4.16 -16.17 5.22
C PRO A 265 -3.16 -17.34 5.22
N VAL A 266 -2.17 -17.28 6.10
CA VAL A 266 -1.15 -18.32 6.29
C VAL A 266 -1.03 -18.71 7.76
N GLN A 267 -0.65 -19.97 8.01
CA GLN A 267 -0.53 -20.52 9.36
C GLN A 267 0.92 -20.63 9.86
N HIS A 268 1.89 -20.23 9.02
CA HIS A 268 3.31 -20.23 9.36
C HIS A 268 3.79 -18.81 9.68
N PRO A 269 4.93 -18.65 10.40
CA PRO A 269 5.55 -17.35 10.59
C PRO A 269 5.82 -16.66 9.25
N LEU A 270 5.58 -15.34 9.19
CA LEU A 270 5.82 -14.57 7.98
C LEU A 270 7.33 -14.35 7.80
N ASP A 271 7.80 -14.49 6.56
CA ASP A 271 9.12 -14.01 6.19
C ASP A 271 9.09 -12.47 6.03
N GLN A 272 10.24 -11.87 5.70
CA GLN A 272 10.35 -10.43 5.52
C GLN A 272 9.41 -9.92 4.41
N THR A 273 9.14 -10.71 3.38
CA THR A 273 8.24 -10.36 2.29
C THR A 273 6.78 -10.35 2.74
N GLY A 274 6.31 -11.46 3.32
CA GLY A 274 4.94 -11.59 3.82
C GLY A 274 4.60 -10.60 4.94
N ALA A 275 5.59 -10.18 5.74
CA ALA A 275 5.41 -9.18 6.77
C ALA A 275 4.98 -7.79 6.26
N MET A 276 5.23 -7.48 4.97
CA MET A 276 4.90 -6.18 4.36
C MET A 276 3.50 -6.13 3.74
N PHE A 277 2.90 -7.27 3.43
CA PHE A 277 1.72 -7.38 2.56
C PHE A 277 0.47 -6.66 3.10
N LYS A 278 0.23 -6.71 4.41
CA LYS A 278 -0.86 -5.94 5.04
C LYS A 278 -0.72 -4.43 4.90
N GLY A 279 0.51 -3.93 4.80
CA GLY A 279 0.79 -2.51 4.56
C GLY A 279 0.25 -2.08 3.20
N ALA A 280 0.58 -2.83 2.14
CA ALA A 280 0.05 -2.60 0.80
C ALA A 280 -1.49 -2.69 0.76
N TYR A 281 -2.08 -3.60 1.54
CA TYR A 281 -3.54 -3.68 1.66
C TYR A 281 -4.16 -2.37 2.15
N VAL A 282 -3.70 -1.89 3.31
CA VAL A 282 -4.30 -0.71 3.95
C VAL A 282 -4.03 0.57 3.16
N ARG A 283 -2.92 0.67 2.41
CA ARG A 283 -2.69 1.78 1.47
C ARG A 283 -3.75 1.82 0.38
N GLY A 284 -4.07 0.67 -0.22
CA GLY A 284 -5.12 0.58 -1.23
C GLY A 284 -6.51 0.90 -0.70
N LEU A 285 -6.86 0.38 0.47
CA LEU A 285 -8.12 0.70 1.15
C LEU A 285 -8.20 2.20 1.50
N SER A 286 -7.10 2.81 1.93
CA SER A 286 -7.04 4.26 2.19
C SER A 286 -7.31 5.06 0.91
N THR A 287 -6.67 4.70 -0.21
CA THR A 287 -6.88 5.36 -1.51
C THR A 287 -8.31 5.21 -2.04
N LEU A 288 -8.98 4.09 -1.76
CA LEU A 288 -10.41 3.94 -2.03
C LEU A 288 -11.25 4.86 -1.14
N ASN A 289 -10.97 4.90 0.16
CA ASN A 289 -11.71 5.70 1.14
C ASN A 289 -11.54 7.22 0.92
N GLU A 290 -10.39 7.68 0.42
CA GLU A 290 -10.19 9.07 0.01
C GLU A 290 -11.04 9.47 -1.21
N ASN A 291 -11.30 8.52 -2.10
CA ASN A 291 -12.04 8.77 -3.34
C ASN A 291 -13.54 8.74 -3.10
N GLU A 292 -14.03 7.68 -2.44
CA GLU A 292 -15.41 7.55 -2.01
C GLU A 292 -15.45 6.99 -0.58
N GLY A 293 -15.57 7.90 0.38
CA GLY A 293 -15.47 7.58 1.80
C GLY A 293 -16.60 6.70 2.30
N GLN A 294 -16.23 5.66 3.06
CA GLN A 294 -17.18 4.83 3.80
C GLN A 294 -16.76 4.73 5.26
N GLN A 295 -17.72 4.91 6.17
CA GLN A 295 -17.45 4.81 7.61
C GLN A 295 -16.89 3.43 8.00
N THR A 296 -17.31 2.37 7.31
CA THR A 296 -16.81 1.01 7.50
C THR A 296 -15.31 0.88 7.23
N TYR A 297 -14.78 1.59 6.24
CA TYR A 297 -13.34 1.60 5.94
C TYR A 297 -12.56 2.38 6.98
N THR A 298 -13.08 3.55 7.36
CA THR A 298 -12.52 4.36 8.45
C THR A 298 -12.44 3.57 9.76
N ASP A 299 -13.53 2.88 10.13
CA ASP A 299 -13.58 2.07 11.35
C ASP A 299 -12.61 0.88 11.28
N PHE A 300 -12.48 0.24 10.11
CA PHE A 300 -11.55 -0.86 9.90
C PHE A 300 -10.08 -0.40 10.02
N LEU A 301 -9.71 0.70 9.38
CA LEU A 301 -8.34 1.25 9.44
C LEU A 301 -7.98 1.63 10.88
N LYS A 302 -8.87 2.32 11.60
CA LYS A 302 -8.67 2.68 13.01
C LYS A 302 -8.54 1.48 13.91
N LYS A 303 -9.41 0.48 13.74
CA LYS A 303 -9.36 -0.75 14.53
C LYS A 303 -8.04 -1.50 14.35
N ASN A 304 -7.51 -1.56 13.13
CA ASN A 304 -6.22 -2.19 12.86
C ASN A 304 -5.07 -1.37 13.46
N ALA A 305 -5.08 -0.04 13.33
CA ALA A 305 -4.10 0.84 13.96
C ALA A 305 -4.11 0.68 15.49
N ASP A 306 -5.28 0.71 16.12
CA ASP A 306 -5.43 0.51 17.57
C ASP A 306 -4.86 -0.85 18.01
N SER A 307 -5.13 -1.92 17.24
CA SER A 307 -4.59 -3.24 17.54
C SER A 307 -3.06 -3.28 17.40
N VAL A 308 -2.50 -2.63 16.38
CA VAL A 308 -1.04 -2.54 16.21
C VAL A 308 -0.40 -1.83 17.40
N LEU A 309 -0.95 -0.68 17.81
CA LEU A 309 -0.44 0.11 18.93
C LEU A 309 -0.53 -0.65 20.26
N ALA A 310 -1.63 -1.38 20.49
CA ALA A 310 -1.89 -2.08 21.75
C ALA A 310 -1.18 -3.43 21.86
N ASN A 311 -1.07 -4.18 20.75
CA ASN A 311 -0.76 -5.61 20.80
C ASN A 311 0.48 -6.01 19.98
N ALA A 312 0.88 -5.22 18.99
CA ALA A 312 1.89 -5.60 18.01
C ALA A 312 3.14 -4.71 18.08
N ARG A 313 3.66 -4.50 19.29
CA ARG A 313 4.88 -3.73 19.54
C ARG A 313 5.85 -4.51 20.42
N ASP A 314 7.12 -4.55 20.06
CA ASP A 314 8.16 -5.16 20.90
C ASP A 314 8.75 -4.18 21.94
N GLY A 315 9.72 -4.66 22.72
CA GLY A 315 10.35 -3.88 23.78
C GLY A 315 11.14 -2.66 23.30
N GLU A 316 11.47 -2.57 22.01
CA GLU A 316 12.18 -1.44 21.40
C GLU A 316 11.25 -0.52 20.61
N GLY A 317 9.95 -0.80 20.63
CA GLY A 317 8.96 0.00 19.91
C GLY A 317 8.73 -0.42 18.45
N VAL A 318 9.38 -1.49 17.98
CA VAL A 318 9.20 -1.98 16.61
C VAL A 318 7.83 -2.63 16.47
N LEU A 319 7.15 -2.32 15.37
CA LEU A 319 5.83 -2.87 15.06
C LEU A 319 5.97 -4.25 14.43
N LYS A 320 5.20 -5.21 14.95
CA LYS A 320 5.27 -6.63 14.62
C LYS A 320 4.36 -6.99 13.45
N ASP A 321 4.70 -8.08 12.79
CA ASP A 321 3.98 -8.65 11.65
C ASP A 321 2.56 -9.12 12.02
N ARG A 322 2.35 -9.64 13.24
CA ARG A 322 1.04 -10.07 13.73
C ARG A 322 0.31 -8.97 14.51
N TRP A 323 -0.62 -8.29 13.83
CA TRP A 323 -1.37 -7.16 14.38
C TRP A 323 -2.34 -7.53 15.51
N GLN A 324 -2.74 -8.80 15.59
CA GLN A 324 -3.56 -9.36 16.67
C GLN A 324 -2.78 -9.53 17.99
N GLY A 325 -1.45 -9.35 17.95
CA GLY A 325 -0.54 -9.61 19.06
C GLY A 325 -0.02 -11.04 19.10
N GLY A 326 0.97 -11.24 19.97
CA GLY A 326 1.84 -12.42 19.93
C GLY A 326 2.81 -12.38 18.73
N GLY A 327 3.56 -13.46 18.53
CA GLY A 327 4.58 -13.55 17.49
C GLY A 327 5.87 -12.77 17.79
N ASP A 328 6.93 -13.17 17.09
CA ASP A 328 8.28 -12.64 17.24
C ASP A 328 8.79 -11.93 15.96
N GLY A 329 7.92 -11.75 14.95
CA GLY A 329 8.25 -11.12 13.67
C GLY A 329 8.36 -9.59 13.78
N SER A 330 9.47 -9.12 14.35
CA SER A 330 9.88 -7.71 14.34
C SER A 330 11.03 -7.51 13.35
N ASN A 331 10.78 -6.82 12.23
CA ASN A 331 11.81 -6.44 11.26
C ASN A 331 11.42 -5.13 10.53
N ALA A 332 12.28 -4.66 9.62
CA ALA A 332 12.00 -3.43 8.86
C ALA A 332 10.68 -3.48 8.08
N ALA A 333 10.35 -4.65 7.50
CA ALA A 333 9.16 -4.83 6.69
C ALA A 333 7.87 -4.88 7.51
N SER A 334 7.87 -5.60 8.64
CA SER A 334 6.75 -5.59 9.58
C SER A 334 6.51 -4.20 10.15
N HIS A 335 7.60 -3.48 10.43
CA HIS A 335 7.53 -2.13 10.96
C HIS A 335 6.93 -1.16 9.94
N ALA A 336 7.37 -1.24 8.69
CA ALA A 336 6.81 -0.47 7.57
C ALA A 336 5.31 -0.73 7.39
N ALA A 337 4.87 -2.00 7.41
CA ALA A 337 3.43 -2.32 7.36
C ALA A 337 2.64 -1.77 8.56
N GLY A 338 3.25 -1.73 9.75
CA GLY A 338 2.67 -1.05 10.90
C GLY A 338 2.55 0.46 10.70
N ILE A 339 3.54 1.11 10.09
CA ILE A 339 3.49 2.54 9.75
C ILE A 339 2.36 2.81 8.74
N ASP A 340 2.21 1.96 7.72
CA ASP A 340 1.15 2.07 6.71
C ASP A 340 -0.24 2.22 7.34
N VAL A 341 -0.58 1.38 8.32
CA VAL A 341 -1.91 1.44 8.94
C VAL A 341 -2.08 2.64 9.87
N LEU A 342 -1.01 3.13 10.51
CA LEU A 342 -1.05 4.36 11.29
C LEU A 342 -1.29 5.57 10.39
N VAL A 343 -0.59 5.64 9.25
CA VAL A 343 -0.79 6.69 8.24
C VAL A 343 -2.21 6.63 7.67
N ALA A 344 -2.69 5.44 7.28
CA ALA A 344 -4.05 5.27 6.77
C ALA A 344 -5.14 5.65 7.80
N ALA A 345 -4.95 5.30 9.08
CA ALA A 345 -5.88 5.68 10.14
C ALA A 345 -5.85 7.18 10.46
N ALA A 346 -4.68 7.82 10.39
CA ALA A 346 -4.55 9.27 10.50
C ALA A 346 -5.32 9.96 9.37
N GLN A 347 -5.15 9.47 8.14
CA GLN A 347 -5.80 9.99 6.95
C GLN A 347 -7.33 9.84 7.00
N ALA A 348 -7.82 8.69 7.46
CA ALA A 348 -9.26 8.48 7.65
C ALA A 348 -9.87 9.28 8.82
N SER A 349 -9.07 10.03 9.57
CA SER A 349 -9.50 10.82 10.73
C SER A 349 -9.66 12.32 10.45
N THR A 350 -9.20 12.79 9.29
CA THR A 350 -9.36 14.16 8.79
C THR A 350 -10.66 14.28 8.01
#